data_AF-A0A2X0J1T0-F1
#
_entry.id   AF-A0A2X0J1T0-F1
#
_cell.length_a   1.000
_cell.length_b   1.000
_cell.length_c   1.000
_cell.angle_alpha   90.00
_cell.angle_beta   90.00
_cell.angle_gamma   90.00
#
_symmetry.space_group_name_H-M   'P 1'
#
loop_
_entity.id
_entity.type
_entity.pdbx_description
1 polymer ?
#
loop_
_entity_poly.entity_id
_entity_poly.type
_entity_poly.pdbx_seq_one_letter_code
_entity_poly.pdbx_strand_id
1 'polypeptide(L)'
;MLAFAGTQAVGSGAAEAAGTAGTAVRGASAVSAGPACGAAVRAGSTTGFSLPFAGARRYEGATPVELTSAGQLNQPLGQPAADAIALRLGLRKADAFTPRQFAEFISGRGVGGDPKAAALVDASVRILTNTTGRPLYSLVNGVVTPTVLASYGLFVTKDGWLESPAYATAPTRLVNTVIAPGGYMGTWMRDNGATASLRMLYRSAYPVEAGFGFVAQQISGQAQLVTNTKGGVCTEVGMSMAPTLWATNFALLYTLNPALAADLPARWAPIPQVVADAILASPTGRVRYADYASALG
;
A
#
# COMPACT_ATOMS: atom_id res chain seq x y z
N MET A 1 19.90 -15.89 -6.94
CA MET A 1 19.53 -16.98 -6.03
C MET A 1 19.42 -16.38 -4.64
N LEU A 2 18.21 -16.02 -4.21
CA LEU A 2 17.91 -15.58 -2.85
C LEU A 2 16.68 -16.37 -2.43
N ALA A 3 16.90 -17.33 -1.56
CA ALA A 3 15.89 -18.17 -0.96
C ALA A 3 15.20 -17.37 0.16
N PHE A 4 13.87 -17.34 0.16
CA PHE A 4 13.10 -16.93 1.33
C PHE A 4 12.15 -18.07 1.68
N ALA A 5 12.54 -18.83 2.69
CA ALA A 5 11.76 -19.86 3.34
C ALA A 5 11.25 -19.33 4.68
N GLY A 6 10.07 -19.80 5.10
CA GLY A 6 9.76 -19.96 6.52
C GLY A 6 8.66 -19.07 7.09
N THR A 7 7.43 -19.55 6.97
CA THR A 7 6.36 -19.41 7.96
C THR A 7 6.80 -19.94 9.33
N GLN A 8 6.44 -19.26 10.44
CA GLN A 8 6.01 -19.90 11.69
C GLN A 8 5.13 -18.96 12.54
N ALA A 9 4.25 -19.57 13.30
CA ALA A 9 3.18 -18.99 14.10
C ALA A 9 3.35 -19.34 15.59
N VAL A 10 2.63 -18.57 16.42
CA VAL A 10 2.15 -18.82 17.80
C VAL A 10 3.13 -18.59 18.98
N GLY A 11 2.66 -17.84 19.98
CA GLY A 11 3.22 -17.83 21.32
C GLY A 11 2.66 -16.72 22.23
N SER A 12 1.41 -16.86 22.68
CA SER A 12 0.78 -16.05 23.73
C SER A 12 1.39 -16.32 25.11
N GLY A 13 1.61 -15.28 25.92
CA GLY A 13 1.94 -15.40 27.34
C GLY A 13 1.55 -14.13 28.10
N ALA A 14 0.51 -14.25 28.93
CA ALA A 14 0.05 -13.23 29.87
C ALA A 14 0.72 -13.42 31.24
N ALA A 15 0.97 -12.32 31.95
CA ALA A 15 1.12 -12.30 33.42
C ALA A 15 0.81 -10.90 33.99
N GLU A 16 -0.35 -10.79 34.65
CA GLU A 16 -0.64 -9.94 35.82
C GLU A 16 0.27 -10.37 37.01
N ALA A 17 0.49 -9.66 38.13
CA ALA A 17 0.18 -8.33 38.68
C ALA A 17 0.97 -8.22 40.02
N ALA A 18 1.16 -7.01 40.55
CA ALA A 18 1.05 -6.67 41.99
C ALA A 18 1.57 -5.25 42.26
N GLY A 19 0.76 -4.42 42.92
CA GLY A 19 1.07 -3.01 43.24
C GLY A 19 1.51 -2.75 44.69
N THR A 20 1.73 -1.47 45.01
CA THR A 20 1.42 -0.86 46.32
C THR A 20 1.51 0.68 46.27
N ALA A 21 0.85 1.30 47.24
CA ALA A 21 0.25 2.65 47.28
C ALA A 21 1.17 3.85 47.58
N GLY A 22 0.66 5.08 47.37
CA GLY A 22 0.90 6.21 48.29
C GLY A 22 1.07 7.64 47.72
N THR A 23 -0.05 8.37 47.55
CA THR A 23 -0.28 9.83 47.84
C THR A 23 0.65 10.96 47.33
N ALA A 24 0.10 11.89 46.52
CA ALA A 24 -0.30 13.27 46.89
C ALA A 24 -0.20 14.28 45.71
N VAL A 25 -1.29 15.01 45.51
CA VAL A 25 -1.54 15.97 44.42
C VAL A 25 -0.88 17.33 44.68
N ARG A 26 -0.16 17.89 43.69
CA ARG A 26 -0.10 19.34 43.46
C ARG A 26 -0.18 19.64 41.97
N GLY A 27 -1.15 20.48 41.63
CA GLY A 27 -1.46 20.89 40.27
C GLY A 27 -0.37 21.74 39.63
N ALA A 28 -0.06 21.38 38.39
CA ALA A 28 0.41 22.30 37.38
C ALA A 28 -0.53 22.10 36.19
N SER A 29 -1.15 23.18 35.73
CA SER A 29 -1.94 23.19 34.51
C SER A 29 -1.02 22.86 33.34
N ALA A 30 -0.95 21.57 33.00
CA ALA A 30 -0.30 21.12 31.79
C ALA A 30 -1.19 21.55 30.62
N VAL A 31 -0.70 22.52 29.86
CA VAL A 31 -1.10 22.66 28.46
C VAL A 31 -0.91 21.28 27.83
N SER A 32 -2.00 20.66 27.41
CA SER A 32 -1.98 19.33 26.78
C SER A 32 -1.19 19.41 25.48
N ALA A 33 0.12 19.21 25.56
CA ALA A 33 0.91 18.82 24.42
C ALA A 33 0.35 17.47 23.94
N GLY A 34 -0.10 17.42 22.68
CA GLY A 34 -0.46 16.16 22.04
C GLY A 34 0.69 15.16 22.13
N PRO A 35 0.41 13.85 21.97
CA PRO A 35 1.43 12.81 22.12
C PRO A 35 2.63 13.14 21.22
N ALA A 36 3.80 13.30 21.84
CA ALA A 36 5.04 13.55 21.12
C ALA A 36 5.38 12.33 20.24
N CYS A 37 5.61 12.58 18.95
CA CYS A 37 5.93 11.58 17.95
C CYS A 37 7.25 10.85 18.27
N GLY A 38 7.16 9.63 18.80
CA GLY A 38 8.30 8.83 19.27
C GLY A 38 8.92 7.88 18.24
N ALA A 39 8.83 8.14 16.93
CA ALA A 39 9.49 7.31 15.92
C ALA A 39 10.70 8.04 15.32
N ALA A 40 11.88 7.41 15.40
CA ALA A 40 13.09 7.94 14.79
C ALA A 40 12.95 8.02 13.26
N VAL A 41 12.72 9.22 12.74
CA VAL A 41 12.79 9.51 11.31
C VAL A 41 14.22 9.26 10.86
N ARG A 42 14.39 8.65 9.68
CA ARG A 42 15.71 8.52 9.07
C ARG A 42 16.32 9.91 8.90
N ALA A 43 17.48 10.16 9.50
CA ALA A 43 18.19 11.43 9.36
C ALA A 43 18.36 11.79 7.87
N GLY A 44 17.88 12.99 7.49
CA GLY A 44 17.94 13.49 6.12
C GLY A 44 16.84 12.99 5.16
N SER A 45 15.82 12.25 5.63
CA SER A 45 14.58 12.04 4.86
C SER A 45 13.65 13.25 5.01
N THR A 46 13.07 13.70 3.91
CA THR A 46 12.05 14.77 3.89
C THR A 46 10.63 14.22 3.75
N THR A 47 10.46 12.90 3.68
CA THR A 47 9.17 12.26 3.44
C THR A 47 8.32 12.15 4.71
N GLY A 48 8.95 12.13 5.88
CA GLY A 48 8.31 11.88 7.18
C GLY A 48 8.11 10.40 7.53
N PHE A 49 8.47 9.48 6.62
CA PHE A 49 8.43 8.04 6.88
C PHE A 49 9.77 7.55 7.44
N SER A 50 9.74 6.65 8.42
CA SER A 50 10.92 5.94 8.94
C SER A 50 11.24 4.70 8.09
N LEU A 51 12.38 4.07 8.32
CA LEU A 51 12.65 2.75 7.74
C LEU A 51 11.81 1.68 8.47
N PRO A 52 11.30 0.66 7.76
CA PRO A 52 11.49 0.38 6.33
C PRO A 52 10.52 1.13 5.39
N PHE A 53 9.52 1.83 5.91
CA PHE A 53 8.43 2.47 5.13
C PHE A 53 8.94 3.46 4.07
N ALA A 54 10.00 4.20 4.37
CA ALA A 54 10.64 5.16 3.47
C ALA A 54 11.34 4.52 2.26
N GLY A 55 11.66 3.23 2.31
CA GLY A 55 12.39 2.56 1.23
C GLY A 55 13.84 3.04 1.07
N ALA A 56 14.40 2.83 -0.12
CA ALA A 56 15.76 3.26 -0.43
C ALA A 56 15.81 4.75 -0.80
N ARG A 57 16.73 5.49 -0.16
CA ARG A 57 16.91 6.95 -0.35
C ARG A 57 16.90 7.40 -1.81
N ARG A 58 17.57 6.65 -2.70
CA ARG A 58 17.70 7.00 -4.12
C ARG A 58 16.38 7.02 -4.89
N TYR A 59 15.33 6.38 -4.37
CA TYR A 59 14.01 6.30 -5.00
C TYR A 59 12.96 7.19 -4.33
N GLU A 60 13.28 7.88 -3.22
CA GLU A 60 12.32 8.73 -2.49
C GLU A 60 11.65 9.77 -3.41
N GLY A 61 12.42 10.41 -4.30
CA GLY A 61 11.91 11.39 -5.27
C GLY A 61 11.08 10.81 -6.42
N ALA A 62 10.83 9.50 -6.43
CA ALA A 62 9.99 8.79 -7.39
C ALA A 62 8.73 8.20 -6.74
N THR A 63 8.37 8.67 -5.53
CA THR A 63 7.19 8.23 -4.76
C THR A 63 6.25 9.41 -4.52
N PRO A 64 4.96 9.18 -4.23
CA PRO A 64 3.99 10.25 -4.03
C PRO A 64 4.37 11.09 -2.82
N VAL A 65 4.10 12.39 -2.92
CA VAL A 65 4.19 13.30 -1.79
C VAL A 65 2.80 13.58 -1.25
N GLU A 66 2.76 14.15 -0.06
CA GLU A 66 1.54 14.65 0.57
C GLU A 66 0.82 15.62 -0.35
N LEU A 67 -0.52 15.54 -0.37
CA LEU A 67 -1.32 16.56 -1.03
C LEU A 67 -1.14 17.92 -0.34
N THR A 68 -1.29 18.98 -1.12
CA THR A 68 -1.22 20.38 -0.65
C THR A 68 -2.56 21.09 -0.79
N SER A 69 -3.55 20.46 -1.42
CA SER A 69 -4.91 21.00 -1.57
C SER A 69 -5.92 19.87 -1.75
N ALA A 70 -7.17 20.12 -1.33
CA ALA A 70 -8.25 19.13 -1.39
C ALA A 70 -8.54 18.60 -2.81
N GLY A 71 -8.38 19.45 -3.84
CA GLY A 71 -8.60 19.04 -5.24
C GLY A 71 -7.61 17.98 -5.76
N GLN A 72 -6.51 17.73 -5.05
CA GLN A 72 -5.55 16.67 -5.39
C GLN A 72 -5.94 15.31 -4.80
N LEU A 73 -6.88 15.28 -3.85
CA LEU A 73 -7.30 14.05 -3.19
C LEU A 73 -7.81 13.06 -4.23
N ASN A 74 -7.24 11.85 -4.21
CA ASN A 74 -7.57 10.75 -5.10
C ASN A 74 -7.38 11.00 -6.60
N GLN A 75 -6.70 12.07 -7.00
CA GLN A 75 -6.40 12.29 -8.42
C GLN A 75 -5.41 11.24 -8.94
N PRO A 76 -5.63 10.68 -10.14
CA PRO A 76 -4.68 9.79 -10.77
C PRO A 76 -3.38 10.54 -11.13
N LEU A 77 -2.28 9.80 -11.19
CA LEU A 77 -0.96 10.31 -11.55
C LEU A 77 -0.92 10.91 -12.95
N GLY A 78 -1.60 10.27 -13.91
CA GLY A 78 -1.56 10.60 -15.32
C GLY A 78 -0.31 10.06 -16.03
N GLN A 79 -0.44 9.81 -17.34
CA GLN A 79 0.57 9.10 -18.12
C GLN A 79 1.94 9.79 -18.15
N PRO A 80 2.06 11.13 -18.34
CA PRO A 80 3.37 11.77 -18.39
C PRO A 80 4.16 11.62 -17.09
N ALA A 81 3.47 11.74 -15.94
CA ALA A 81 4.10 11.58 -14.64
C ALA A 81 4.45 10.12 -14.35
N ALA A 82 3.61 9.16 -14.76
CA ALA A 82 3.94 7.73 -14.70
C ALA A 82 5.21 7.41 -15.50
N ASP A 83 5.31 7.87 -16.75
CA ASP A 83 6.49 7.61 -17.58
C ASP A 83 7.77 8.25 -16.97
N ALA A 84 7.65 9.43 -16.37
CA ALA A 84 8.78 10.08 -15.67
C ALA A 84 9.21 9.32 -14.41
N ILE A 85 8.28 8.83 -13.60
CA ILE A 85 8.56 8.00 -12.42
C ILE A 85 9.18 6.67 -12.84
N ALA A 86 8.65 6.03 -13.89
CA ALA A 86 9.17 4.78 -14.42
C ALA A 86 10.66 4.91 -14.76
N LEU A 87 11.07 5.97 -15.46
CA LEU A 87 12.49 6.21 -15.77
C LEU A 87 13.36 6.31 -14.50
N ARG A 88 12.90 7.02 -13.46
CA ARG A 88 13.63 7.15 -12.17
C ARG A 88 13.73 5.82 -11.42
N LEU A 89 12.75 4.94 -11.59
CA LEU A 89 12.75 3.60 -11.01
C LEU A 89 13.50 2.57 -11.88
N GLY A 90 14.00 2.95 -13.06
CA GLY A 90 14.71 2.04 -13.97
C GLY A 90 13.77 1.16 -14.81
N LEU A 91 12.56 1.62 -15.06
CA LEU A 91 11.54 0.99 -15.91
C LEU A 91 11.47 1.72 -17.26
N ARG A 92 11.06 0.99 -18.30
CA ARG A 92 10.95 1.50 -19.67
C ARG A 92 9.66 0.99 -20.31
N LYS A 93 8.90 1.91 -20.91
CA LYS A 93 7.64 1.60 -21.59
C LYS A 93 7.76 0.49 -22.64
N ALA A 94 8.87 0.49 -23.38
CA ALA A 94 9.14 -0.49 -24.43
C ALA A 94 9.34 -1.93 -23.92
N ASP A 95 9.66 -2.09 -22.63
CA ASP A 95 9.83 -3.41 -22.01
C ASP A 95 8.61 -3.81 -21.17
N ALA A 96 7.56 -2.99 -21.06
CA ALA A 96 6.30 -3.41 -20.45
C ALA A 96 5.62 -4.49 -21.31
N PHE A 97 4.59 -5.15 -20.79
CA PHE A 97 3.82 -6.09 -21.60
C PHE A 97 3.22 -5.40 -22.81
N THR A 98 3.23 -6.12 -23.93
CA THR A 98 2.41 -5.76 -25.08
C THR A 98 0.93 -5.85 -24.71
N PRO A 99 0.02 -5.16 -25.43
CA PRO A 99 -1.42 -5.27 -25.19
C PRO A 99 -1.94 -6.72 -25.18
N ARG A 100 -1.38 -7.56 -26.06
CA ARG A 100 -1.71 -9.00 -26.11
C ARG A 100 -1.24 -9.73 -24.86
N GLN A 101 0.01 -9.55 -24.46
CA GLN A 101 0.55 -10.19 -23.25
C GLN A 101 -0.23 -9.76 -22.00
N PHE A 102 -0.57 -8.48 -21.88
CA PHE A 102 -1.41 -7.99 -20.80
C PHE A 102 -2.79 -8.65 -20.80
N ALA A 103 -3.47 -8.70 -21.95
CA ALA A 103 -4.78 -9.34 -22.08
C ALA A 103 -4.74 -10.83 -21.74
N GLU A 104 -3.72 -11.56 -22.20
CA GLU A 104 -3.54 -12.98 -21.88
C GLU A 104 -3.26 -13.17 -20.39
N PHE A 105 -2.33 -12.40 -19.81
CA PHE A 105 -1.97 -12.52 -18.40
C PHE A 105 -3.13 -12.23 -17.45
N ILE A 106 -3.84 -11.12 -17.67
CA ILE A 106 -4.93 -10.67 -16.79
C ILE A 106 -6.19 -11.55 -16.92
N SER A 107 -6.31 -12.31 -18.01
CA SER A 107 -7.38 -13.29 -18.21
C SER A 107 -6.98 -14.72 -17.82
N GLY A 108 -5.74 -14.94 -17.35
CA GLY A 108 -5.23 -16.27 -16.98
C GLY A 108 -5.04 -17.19 -18.17
N ARG A 109 -4.81 -16.63 -19.36
CA ARG A 109 -4.52 -17.34 -20.61
C ARG A 109 -3.01 -17.36 -20.88
N GLY A 110 -2.61 -17.85 -22.04
CA GLY A 110 -1.21 -18.07 -22.38
C GLY A 110 -0.70 -19.41 -21.84
N VAL A 111 0.56 -19.72 -22.14
CA VAL A 111 1.24 -20.93 -21.66
C VAL A 111 1.38 -20.85 -20.14
N GLY A 112 0.91 -21.89 -19.45
CA GLY A 112 0.91 -21.93 -17.98
C GLY A 112 -0.05 -20.93 -17.32
N GLY A 113 -1.05 -20.41 -18.06
CA GLY A 113 -2.05 -19.49 -17.54
C GLY A 113 -2.87 -20.07 -16.37
N ASP A 114 -3.16 -19.22 -15.39
CA ASP A 114 -3.94 -19.57 -14.20
C ASP A 114 -5.04 -18.51 -13.97
N PRO A 115 -6.32 -18.85 -14.24
CA PRO A 115 -7.44 -17.94 -14.02
C PRO A 115 -7.60 -17.45 -12.58
N LYS A 116 -7.22 -18.24 -11.58
CA LYS A 116 -7.32 -17.83 -10.17
C LYS A 116 -6.25 -16.81 -9.82
N ALA A 117 -5.01 -17.06 -10.23
CA ALA A 117 -3.92 -16.09 -10.06
C ALA A 117 -4.22 -14.79 -10.83
N ALA A 118 -4.74 -14.89 -12.05
CA ALA A 118 -5.10 -13.73 -12.86
C ALA A 118 -6.24 -12.91 -12.23
N ALA A 119 -7.28 -13.56 -11.70
CA ALA A 119 -8.35 -12.87 -10.97
C ALA A 119 -7.82 -12.11 -9.74
N LEU A 120 -6.82 -12.67 -9.06
CA LEU A 120 -6.17 -12.01 -7.93
C LEU A 120 -5.40 -10.76 -8.35
N VAL A 121 -4.69 -10.82 -9.49
CA VAL A 121 -4.02 -9.67 -10.08
C VAL A 121 -5.04 -8.61 -10.50
N ASP A 122 -6.12 -8.96 -11.21
CA ASP A 122 -7.15 -7.99 -11.63
C ASP A 122 -7.78 -7.27 -10.44
N ALA A 123 -8.15 -8.02 -9.40
CA ALA A 123 -8.67 -7.43 -8.17
C ALA A 123 -7.65 -6.49 -7.50
N SER A 124 -6.37 -6.85 -7.52
CA SER A 124 -5.30 -6.00 -6.97
C SER A 124 -5.14 -4.70 -7.76
N VAL A 125 -5.13 -4.79 -9.09
CA VAL A 125 -5.08 -3.62 -9.99
C VAL A 125 -6.24 -2.66 -9.69
N ARG A 126 -7.47 -3.18 -9.58
CA ARG A 126 -8.66 -2.38 -9.28
C ARG A 126 -8.54 -1.65 -7.94
N ILE A 127 -8.04 -2.31 -6.91
CA ILE A 127 -7.86 -1.71 -5.58
C ILE A 127 -6.81 -0.60 -5.62
N LEU A 128 -5.64 -0.87 -6.21
CA LEU A 128 -4.54 0.09 -6.25
C LEU A 128 -4.86 1.33 -7.09
N THR A 129 -5.70 1.18 -8.11
CA THR A 129 -6.12 2.26 -9.02
C THR A 129 -7.45 2.90 -8.61
N ASN A 130 -7.83 2.83 -7.32
CA ASN A 130 -9.08 3.41 -6.81
C ASN A 130 -9.02 4.95 -6.69
N THR A 131 -8.86 5.62 -7.82
CA THR A 131 -8.75 7.08 -7.99
C THR A 131 -10.01 7.68 -8.62
N THR A 132 -10.07 9.01 -8.72
CA THR A 132 -11.11 9.71 -9.48
C THR A 132 -11.16 9.16 -10.91
N GLY A 133 -12.33 8.68 -11.32
CA GLY A 133 -12.53 8.00 -12.62
C GLY A 133 -12.54 6.46 -12.53
N ARG A 134 -12.12 5.89 -11.40
CA ARG A 134 -12.09 4.44 -11.15
C ARG A 134 -12.63 4.09 -9.75
N PRO A 135 -13.90 4.44 -9.45
CA PRO A 135 -14.50 4.09 -8.16
C PRO A 135 -14.60 2.57 -7.98
N LEU A 136 -14.43 2.13 -6.74
CA LEU A 136 -14.83 0.80 -6.32
C LEU A 136 -16.29 0.86 -5.87
N TYR A 137 -17.02 -0.22 -6.09
CA TYR A 137 -18.42 -0.33 -5.72
C TYR A 137 -18.58 -1.37 -4.62
N SER A 138 -19.25 -0.97 -3.55
CA SER A 138 -19.47 -1.76 -2.35
C SER A 138 -20.92 -1.72 -1.93
N LEU A 139 -21.39 -2.77 -1.27
CA LEU A 139 -22.70 -2.79 -0.62
C LEU A 139 -22.56 -2.19 0.79
N VAL A 140 -23.06 -0.98 0.97
CA VAL A 140 -23.03 -0.26 2.25
C VAL A 140 -24.47 -0.09 2.72
N ASN A 141 -24.82 -0.74 3.84
CA ASN A 141 -26.20 -0.77 4.36
C ASN A 141 -27.25 -1.19 3.30
N GLY A 142 -26.90 -2.14 2.44
CA GLY A 142 -27.78 -2.61 1.36
C GLY A 142 -27.81 -1.72 0.11
N VAL A 143 -27.03 -0.63 0.06
CA VAL A 143 -26.97 0.30 -1.08
C VAL A 143 -25.62 0.19 -1.78
N VAL A 144 -25.64 0.06 -3.11
CA VAL A 144 -24.43 0.10 -3.94
C VAL A 144 -23.84 1.50 -3.89
N THR A 145 -22.67 1.62 -3.27
CA THR A 145 -22.01 2.90 -2.98
C THR A 145 -20.68 2.96 -3.72
N PRO A 146 -20.43 3.99 -4.56
CA PRO A 146 -19.11 4.23 -5.13
C PRO A 146 -18.18 4.82 -4.07
N THR A 147 -16.94 4.36 -4.03
CA THR A 147 -15.91 4.85 -3.09
C THR A 147 -14.59 5.08 -3.79
N VAL A 148 -13.87 6.11 -3.36
CA VAL A 148 -12.56 6.50 -3.90
C VAL A 148 -11.67 6.90 -2.73
N LEU A 149 -10.72 6.03 -2.34
CA LEU A 149 -9.94 6.21 -1.11
C LEU A 149 -8.44 5.97 -1.28
N ALA A 150 -7.94 5.85 -2.52
CA ALA A 150 -6.55 5.48 -2.78
C ALA A 150 -5.52 6.44 -2.17
N SER A 151 -5.77 7.75 -2.10
CA SER A 151 -4.84 8.71 -1.49
C SER A 151 -4.66 8.49 0.02
N TYR A 152 -5.66 7.94 0.72
CA TYR A 152 -5.55 7.56 2.12
C TYR A 152 -4.79 6.24 2.31
N GLY A 153 -4.57 5.49 1.24
CA GLY A 153 -4.10 4.10 1.32
C GLY A 153 -5.14 3.17 1.91
N LEU A 154 -6.42 3.42 1.65
CA LEU A 154 -7.54 2.62 2.10
C LEU A 154 -8.42 2.23 0.90
N PHE A 155 -9.25 1.22 1.06
CA PHE A 155 -10.32 0.90 0.13
C PHE A 155 -11.52 0.28 0.87
N VAL A 156 -12.66 0.22 0.19
CA VAL A 156 -13.85 -0.46 0.71
C VAL A 156 -14.04 -1.79 0.00
N THR A 157 -14.11 -2.88 0.75
CA THR A 157 -14.43 -4.21 0.23
C THR A 157 -15.86 -4.26 -0.30
N LYS A 158 -16.20 -5.29 -1.08
CA LYS A 158 -17.56 -5.46 -1.61
C LYS A 158 -18.63 -5.52 -0.51
N ASP A 159 -18.29 -6.03 0.66
CA ASP A 159 -19.20 -6.19 1.80
C ASP A 159 -19.15 -5.00 2.79
N GLY A 160 -18.56 -3.88 2.38
CA GLY A 160 -18.60 -2.62 3.14
C GLY A 160 -17.58 -2.48 4.27
N TRP A 161 -16.53 -3.31 4.29
CA TRP A 161 -15.38 -3.10 5.20
C TRP A 161 -14.41 -2.07 4.65
N LEU A 162 -14.01 -1.11 5.47
CA LEU A 162 -12.92 -0.18 5.22
C LEU A 162 -11.60 -0.77 5.74
N GLU A 163 -10.62 -0.96 4.87
CA GLU A 163 -9.34 -1.58 5.22
C GLU A 163 -8.20 -1.07 4.32
N SER A 164 -6.96 -1.28 4.76
CA SER A 164 -5.74 -1.01 3.99
C SER A 164 -5.58 -2.05 2.87
N PRO A 165 -5.10 -1.69 1.67
CA PRO A 165 -4.70 -2.67 0.65
C PRO A 165 -3.63 -3.67 1.13
N ALA A 166 -2.90 -3.38 2.21
CA ALA A 166 -1.94 -4.32 2.78
C ALA A 166 -2.57 -5.30 3.79
N TYR A 167 -3.88 -5.22 4.06
CA TYR A 167 -4.61 -6.11 4.95
C TYR A 167 -4.45 -7.58 4.56
N ALA A 168 -4.39 -8.48 5.55
CA ALA A 168 -3.96 -9.88 5.39
C ALA A 168 -4.71 -10.64 4.29
N THR A 169 -6.01 -10.39 4.13
CA THR A 169 -6.86 -11.07 3.15
C THR A 169 -7.18 -10.22 1.93
N ALA A 170 -6.64 -9.00 1.82
CA ALA A 170 -6.84 -8.16 0.65
C ALA A 170 -6.18 -8.82 -0.58
N PRO A 171 -6.79 -8.74 -1.78
CA PRO A 171 -6.19 -9.25 -3.02
C PRO A 171 -4.73 -8.80 -3.22
N THR A 172 -4.48 -7.52 -2.95
CA THR A 172 -3.17 -6.85 -3.00
C THR A 172 -2.12 -7.42 -2.04
N ARG A 173 -2.55 -8.13 -0.99
CA ARG A 173 -1.66 -8.85 -0.06
C ARG A 173 -1.46 -10.30 -0.49
N LEU A 174 -2.54 -10.96 -0.89
CA LEU A 174 -2.53 -12.36 -1.34
C LEU A 174 -1.72 -12.55 -2.64
N VAL A 175 -1.68 -11.51 -3.49
CA VAL A 175 -0.92 -11.50 -4.75
C VAL A 175 0.59 -11.66 -4.53
N ASN A 176 1.09 -11.50 -3.31
CA ASN A 176 2.49 -11.78 -2.95
C ASN A 176 2.92 -13.19 -3.35
N THR A 177 2.02 -14.18 -3.32
CA THR A 177 2.30 -15.56 -3.77
C THR A 177 2.47 -15.66 -5.29
N VAL A 178 1.79 -14.79 -6.04
CA VAL A 178 1.81 -14.72 -7.51
C VAL A 178 3.10 -14.06 -8.01
N ILE A 179 3.56 -13.03 -7.31
CA ILE A 179 4.73 -12.20 -7.69
C ILE A 179 6.05 -12.66 -7.04
N ALA A 180 5.99 -13.60 -6.09
CA ALA A 180 7.17 -14.16 -5.46
C ALA A 180 8.16 -14.71 -6.49
N PRO A 181 9.47 -14.71 -6.21
CA PRO A 181 10.45 -15.36 -7.07
C PRO A 181 10.07 -16.83 -7.34
N GLY A 182 9.94 -17.19 -8.61
CA GLY A 182 9.50 -18.54 -9.03
C GLY A 182 7.97 -18.74 -9.04
N GLY A 183 7.19 -17.75 -8.60
CA GLY A 183 5.74 -17.74 -8.68
C GLY A 183 5.18 -17.55 -10.10
N TYR A 184 3.85 -17.53 -10.19
CA TYR A 184 3.09 -17.48 -11.44
C TYR A 184 3.58 -16.39 -12.40
N MET A 185 3.74 -15.15 -11.94
CA MET A 185 4.12 -14.03 -12.80
C MET A 185 5.47 -14.26 -13.47
N GLY A 186 6.47 -14.71 -12.72
CA GLY A 186 7.81 -14.94 -13.24
C GLY A 186 7.86 -16.10 -14.24
N THR A 187 7.14 -17.19 -13.97
CA THR A 187 7.04 -18.36 -14.86
C THR A 187 6.28 -18.01 -16.13
N TRP A 188 5.09 -17.42 -15.99
CA TRP A 188 4.28 -16.98 -17.12
C TRP A 188 5.05 -16.02 -18.05
N MET A 189 5.79 -15.06 -17.49
CA MET A 189 6.58 -14.13 -18.28
C MET A 189 7.66 -14.81 -19.14
N ARG A 190 8.30 -15.86 -18.63
CA ARG A 190 9.31 -16.60 -19.41
C ARG A 190 8.67 -17.39 -20.54
N ASP A 191 7.55 -18.03 -20.24
CA ASP A 191 6.87 -18.95 -21.17
C ASP A 191 6.09 -18.22 -22.27
N ASN A 192 5.73 -16.95 -22.06
CA ASN A 192 4.92 -16.14 -22.99
C ASN A 192 5.70 -14.97 -23.62
N GLY A 193 7.03 -15.10 -23.72
CA GLY A 193 7.87 -14.13 -24.44
C GLY A 193 8.00 -12.76 -23.76
N ALA A 194 7.64 -12.62 -22.48
CA ALA A 194 7.76 -11.38 -21.70
C ALA A 194 9.05 -11.32 -20.86
N THR A 195 10.11 -11.99 -21.32
CA THR A 195 11.41 -12.02 -20.63
C THR A 195 12.08 -10.64 -20.58
N ALA A 196 11.80 -9.75 -21.54
CA ALA A 196 12.25 -8.36 -21.48
C ALA A 196 11.64 -7.63 -20.27
N SER A 197 10.32 -7.77 -20.07
CA SER A 197 9.58 -7.22 -18.94
C SER A 197 10.08 -7.76 -17.61
N LEU A 198 10.32 -9.07 -17.52
CA LEU A 198 10.88 -9.69 -16.33
C LEU A 198 12.28 -9.13 -16.01
N ARG A 199 13.17 -9.04 -17.00
CA ARG A 199 14.52 -8.49 -16.81
C ARG A 199 14.50 -7.03 -16.41
N MET A 200 13.63 -6.22 -17.01
CA MET A 200 13.45 -4.82 -16.63
C MET A 200 13.02 -4.73 -15.17
N LEU A 201 11.96 -5.45 -14.77
CA LEU A 201 11.44 -5.43 -13.41
C LEU A 201 12.54 -5.77 -12.40
N TYR A 202 13.32 -6.83 -12.62
CA TYR A 202 14.38 -7.24 -11.71
C TYR A 202 15.67 -6.40 -11.77
N ARG A 203 15.82 -5.53 -12.77
CA ARG A 203 16.91 -4.53 -12.83
C ARG A 203 16.50 -3.15 -12.29
N SER A 204 15.19 -2.95 -12.11
CA SER A 204 14.60 -1.70 -11.62
C SER A 204 14.75 -1.56 -10.09
N ALA A 205 14.09 -0.55 -9.52
CA ALA A 205 13.92 -0.39 -8.09
C ALA A 205 13.17 -1.55 -7.41
N TYR A 206 12.36 -2.31 -8.15
CA TYR A 206 11.44 -3.31 -7.60
C TYR A 206 12.07 -4.29 -6.61
N PRO A 207 13.21 -4.96 -6.86
CA PRO A 207 13.74 -5.93 -5.88
C PRO A 207 14.15 -5.30 -4.55
N VAL A 208 14.59 -4.03 -4.59
CA VAL A 208 15.00 -3.29 -3.39
C VAL A 208 13.78 -2.85 -2.60
N GLU A 209 12.81 -2.23 -3.28
CA GLU A 209 11.60 -1.74 -2.63
C GLU A 209 10.68 -2.88 -2.17
N ALA A 210 10.59 -3.98 -2.92
CA ALA A 210 9.84 -5.16 -2.49
C ALA A 210 10.42 -5.75 -1.19
N GLY A 211 11.75 -5.71 -1.02
CA GLY A 211 12.41 -6.14 0.21
C GLY A 211 12.02 -5.28 1.42
N PHE A 212 12.07 -3.95 1.27
CA PHE A 212 11.61 -3.02 2.32
C PHE A 212 10.11 -3.16 2.58
N GLY A 213 9.28 -3.25 1.54
CA GLY A 213 7.84 -3.43 1.63
C GLY A 213 7.44 -4.71 2.36
N PHE A 214 8.16 -5.81 2.15
CA PHE A 214 7.94 -7.04 2.90
C PHE A 214 8.16 -6.86 4.40
N VAL A 215 9.28 -6.24 4.80
CA VAL A 215 9.57 -5.95 6.21
C VAL A 215 8.55 -4.95 6.78
N ALA A 216 8.20 -3.92 6.02
CA ALA A 216 7.19 -2.94 6.40
C ALA A 216 5.87 -3.62 6.75
N GLN A 217 5.37 -4.49 5.87
CA GLN A 217 4.12 -5.22 6.07
C GLN A 217 4.13 -6.16 7.29
N GLN A 218 5.30 -6.62 7.75
CA GLN A 218 5.40 -7.39 8.99
C GLN A 218 5.31 -6.50 10.24
N ILE A 219 5.85 -5.28 10.18
CA ILE A 219 5.92 -4.37 11.33
C ILE A 219 4.58 -3.66 11.59
N SER A 220 3.81 -3.30 10.57
CA SER A 220 2.54 -2.55 10.76
C SER A 220 1.36 -3.36 11.32
N GLY A 221 1.58 -4.63 11.68
CA GLY A 221 0.57 -5.44 12.35
C GLY A 221 -0.73 -5.60 11.56
N GLN A 222 -1.86 -5.70 12.25
CA GLN A 222 -3.17 -5.97 11.62
C GLN A 222 -3.75 -4.74 10.91
N ALA A 223 -3.58 -3.55 11.51
CA ALA A 223 -4.12 -2.29 10.98
C ALA A 223 -3.50 -1.89 9.64
N GLN A 224 -2.24 -2.27 9.40
CA GLN A 224 -1.53 -1.97 8.15
C GLN A 224 -1.57 -0.47 7.83
N LEU A 225 -1.47 0.35 8.89
CA LEU A 225 -1.25 1.79 8.87
C LEU A 225 0.22 2.09 9.18
N VAL A 226 0.66 3.27 8.80
CA VAL A 226 2.00 3.77 9.03
C VAL A 226 1.95 5.21 9.51
N THR A 227 2.74 5.50 10.54
CA THR A 227 2.91 6.86 11.04
C THR A 227 3.84 7.65 10.11
N ASN A 228 3.37 8.80 9.66
CA ASN A 228 4.17 9.85 9.04
C ASN A 228 4.40 10.98 10.06
N THR A 229 5.61 11.55 10.09
CA THR A 229 6.05 12.55 11.08
C THR A 229 6.53 13.85 10.43
N LYS A 230 6.19 14.07 9.15
CA LYS A 230 6.64 15.23 8.38
C LYS A 230 6.18 16.53 9.05
N GLY A 231 7.06 17.52 9.10
CA GLY A 231 6.77 18.79 9.76
C GLY A 231 6.58 18.71 11.28
N GLY A 232 7.00 17.60 11.91
CA GLY A 232 6.83 17.40 13.36
C GLY A 232 5.42 16.99 13.78
N VAL A 233 4.54 16.66 12.83
CA VAL A 233 3.16 16.24 13.08
C VAL A 233 3.04 14.74 12.81
N CYS A 234 2.46 14.00 13.75
CA CYS A 234 2.10 12.60 13.55
C CYS A 234 0.78 12.50 12.82
N THR A 235 0.79 11.77 11.71
CA THR A 235 -0.42 11.39 10.98
C THR A 235 -0.34 9.93 10.60
N GLU A 236 -1.49 9.26 10.56
CA GLU A 236 -1.58 7.90 10.07
C GLU A 236 -1.94 7.88 8.59
N VAL A 237 -1.26 7.01 7.84
CA VAL A 237 -1.49 6.81 6.42
C VAL A 237 -1.60 5.30 6.17
N GLY A 238 -2.46 4.88 5.25
CA GLY A 238 -2.51 3.49 4.83
C GLY A 238 -1.19 3.04 4.22
N MET A 239 -0.69 1.87 4.62
CA MET A 239 0.64 1.40 4.24
C MET A 239 0.90 1.40 2.73
N SER A 240 -0.11 1.19 1.88
CA SER A 240 0.06 1.21 0.43
C SER A 240 0.58 2.53 -0.13
N MET A 241 0.47 3.62 0.63
CA MET A 241 1.02 4.94 0.29
C MET A 241 2.40 5.20 0.91
N ALA A 242 2.90 4.31 1.76
CA ALA A 242 4.30 4.35 2.18
C ALA A 242 5.19 4.24 0.92
N PRO A 243 6.26 5.04 0.81
CA PRO A 243 7.13 5.09 -0.37
C PRO A 243 7.51 3.73 -0.92
N THR A 244 7.90 2.81 -0.02
CA THR A 244 8.36 1.49 -0.42
C THR A 244 7.29 0.62 -1.07
N LEU A 245 6.08 0.58 -0.49
CA LEU A 245 5.01 -0.25 -1.00
C LEU A 245 4.37 0.39 -2.24
N TRP A 246 4.26 1.72 -2.26
CA TRP A 246 3.80 2.45 -3.45
C TRP A 246 4.74 2.22 -4.63
N ALA A 247 6.06 2.34 -4.46
CA ALA A 247 7.04 2.11 -5.53
C ALA A 247 7.02 0.67 -6.05
N THR A 248 6.85 -0.30 -5.13
CA THR A 248 6.69 -1.71 -5.48
C THR A 248 5.45 -1.93 -6.35
N ASN A 249 4.30 -1.40 -5.93
CA ASN A 249 3.03 -1.50 -6.66
C ASN A 249 3.11 -0.78 -8.02
N PHE A 250 3.71 0.40 -8.06
CA PHE A 250 3.95 1.15 -9.29
C PHE A 250 4.76 0.32 -10.29
N ALA A 251 5.87 -0.28 -9.86
CA ALA A 251 6.74 -1.05 -10.76
C ALA A 251 6.04 -2.27 -11.35
N LEU A 252 5.23 -2.97 -10.54
CA LEU A 252 4.40 -4.09 -11.00
C LEU A 252 3.36 -3.63 -12.01
N LEU A 253 2.56 -2.60 -11.68
CA LEU A 253 1.52 -2.09 -12.59
C LEU A 253 2.11 -1.58 -13.89
N TYR A 254 3.23 -0.83 -13.85
CA TYR A 254 3.86 -0.28 -15.04
C TYR A 254 4.40 -1.39 -15.95
N THR A 255 4.94 -2.46 -15.35
CA THR A 255 5.39 -3.64 -16.10
C THR A 255 4.23 -4.36 -16.79
N LEU A 256 3.07 -4.44 -16.14
CA LEU A 256 1.86 -5.04 -16.72
C LEU A 256 1.23 -4.16 -17.80
N ASN A 257 1.06 -2.88 -17.53
CA ASN A 257 0.51 -1.90 -18.45
C ASN A 257 0.79 -0.47 -17.93
N PRO A 258 1.60 0.34 -18.63
CA PRO A 258 1.92 1.71 -18.24
C PRO A 258 0.70 2.59 -17.94
N ALA A 259 -0.44 2.35 -18.60
CA ALA A 259 -1.68 3.07 -18.35
C ALA A 259 -2.27 2.77 -16.96
N LEU A 260 -2.10 1.54 -16.44
CA LEU A 260 -2.56 1.22 -15.08
C LEU A 260 -1.73 1.93 -14.02
N ALA A 261 -0.43 2.07 -14.23
CA ALA A 261 0.43 2.83 -13.32
C ALA A 261 0.11 4.34 -13.35
N ALA A 262 -0.39 4.85 -14.47
CA ALA A 262 -0.90 6.22 -14.57
C ALA A 262 -2.18 6.45 -13.74
N ASP A 263 -2.90 5.39 -13.39
CA ASP A 263 -4.12 5.46 -12.59
C ASP A 263 -3.87 5.34 -11.08
N LEU A 264 -2.62 5.13 -10.64
CA LEU A 264 -2.25 5.19 -9.22
C LEU A 264 -2.50 6.58 -8.64
N PRO A 265 -2.77 6.70 -7.32
CA PRO A 265 -2.94 8.00 -6.67
C PRO A 265 -1.66 8.84 -6.78
N ALA A 266 -1.80 10.08 -7.26
CA ALA A 266 -0.69 11.01 -7.45
C ALA A 266 -0.10 11.54 -6.12
N ARG A 267 -0.94 11.57 -5.09
CA ARG A 267 -0.65 12.14 -3.77
C ARG A 267 -1.18 11.23 -2.67
N TRP A 268 -0.53 11.27 -1.51
CA TRP A 268 -1.08 10.69 -0.28
C TRP A 268 -1.74 11.75 0.59
N ALA A 269 -2.64 11.31 1.47
CA ALA A 269 -3.34 12.12 2.45
C ALA A 269 -3.26 11.45 3.83
N PRO A 270 -3.15 12.22 4.93
CA PRO A 270 -3.45 11.73 6.26
C PRO A 270 -4.85 11.10 6.31
N ILE A 271 -4.98 9.93 6.92
CA ILE A 271 -6.29 9.37 7.27
C ILE A 271 -6.92 10.30 8.33
N PRO A 272 -8.21 10.68 8.21
CA PRO A 272 -8.89 11.44 9.24
C PRO A 272 -8.75 10.75 10.60
N GLN A 273 -8.37 11.48 11.65
CA GLN A 273 -7.95 10.90 12.94
C GLN A 273 -8.98 9.92 13.51
N VAL A 274 -10.27 10.26 13.47
CA VAL A 274 -11.37 9.40 13.94
C VAL A 274 -11.41 8.03 13.26
N VAL A 275 -11.00 7.97 11.99
CA VAL A 275 -10.95 6.72 11.20
C VAL A 275 -9.68 5.94 11.54
N ALA A 276 -8.54 6.63 11.64
CA ALA A 276 -7.26 6.01 12.01
C ALA A 276 -7.35 5.35 13.40
N ASP A 277 -7.86 6.08 14.40
CA ASP A 277 -8.04 5.59 15.76
C ASP A 277 -8.95 4.36 15.80
N ALA A 278 -10.04 4.38 15.03
CA ALA A 278 -10.95 3.26 14.95
C ALA A 278 -10.33 2.01 14.30
N ILE A 279 -9.53 2.18 13.25
CA ILE A 279 -8.79 1.08 12.62
C ILE A 279 -7.74 0.52 13.57
N LEU A 280 -7.00 1.37 14.28
CA LEU A 280 -5.97 0.97 15.25
C LEU A 280 -6.56 0.26 16.47
N ALA A 281 -7.73 0.71 16.95
CA ALA A 281 -8.45 0.08 18.05
C ALA A 281 -9.17 -1.22 17.65
N SER A 282 -9.41 -1.43 16.36
CA SER A 282 -10.07 -2.65 15.87
C SER A 282 -9.16 -3.87 16.04
N PRO A 283 -9.62 -4.96 16.69
CA PRO A 283 -8.86 -6.20 16.80
C PRO A 283 -8.48 -6.82 15.46
N THR A 284 -9.20 -6.44 14.39
CA THR A 284 -9.00 -6.94 13.04
C THR A 284 -8.31 -5.94 12.12
N GLY A 285 -7.99 -4.72 12.57
CA GLY A 285 -7.37 -3.71 11.72
C GLY A 285 -8.28 -3.19 10.59
N ARG A 286 -9.60 -3.33 10.74
CA ARG A 286 -10.61 -2.84 9.80
C ARG A 286 -11.89 -2.47 10.52
N VAL A 287 -12.69 -1.62 9.88
CA VAL A 287 -13.96 -1.09 10.43
C VAL A 287 -15.04 -1.09 9.36
N ARG A 288 -16.31 -0.88 9.75
CA ARG A 288 -17.39 -0.71 8.77
C ARG A 288 -17.30 0.68 8.15
N TYR A 289 -17.30 0.75 6.81
CA TYR A 289 -17.21 2.03 6.11
C TYR A 289 -18.38 2.96 6.44
N ALA A 290 -19.59 2.42 6.61
CA ALA A 290 -20.81 3.18 6.90
C ALA A 290 -20.66 4.11 8.12
N ASP A 291 -19.90 3.69 9.13
CA ASP A 291 -19.75 4.42 10.39
C ASP A 291 -18.82 5.64 10.24
N TYR A 292 -18.01 5.68 9.17
CA TYR A 292 -16.94 6.67 8.96
C TYR A 292 -17.03 7.41 7.64
N ALA A 293 -18.03 7.13 6.81
CA ALA A 293 -18.16 7.68 5.46
C ALA A 293 -18.11 9.22 5.45
N SER A 294 -18.76 9.87 6.41
CA SER A 294 -18.78 11.35 6.53
C SER A 294 -17.40 11.97 6.80
N ALA A 295 -16.44 11.21 7.33
CA ALA A 295 -15.09 11.69 7.59
C ALA A 295 -14.17 11.59 6.37
N LEU A 296 -14.50 10.75 5.38
CA LEU A 296 -13.62 10.40 4.27
C LEU A 296 -13.90 11.15 2.96
N GLY A 297 -14.95 11.99 2.95
CA GLY A 297 -15.37 12.80 1.80
C GLY A 297 -16.68 12.33 1.20
#